data_AF-A0A962BCT7-F1
#
_entry.id   AF-A0A962BCT7-F1
#
_cell.length_a   1.000
_cell.length_b   1.000
_cell.length_c   1.000
_cell.angle_alpha   90.00
_cell.angle_beta   90.00
_cell.angle_gamma   90.00
#
_symmetry.space_group_name_H-M   'P 1'
#
loop_
_entity.id
_entity.type
_entity.pdbx_description
1 polymer ?
#
loop_
_entity_poly.entity_id
_entity_poly.type
_entity_poly.pdbx_seq_one_letter_code
_entity_poly.pdbx_strand_id
1 'polypeptide(L)'
;MPAAPRVLVDPVTEEIVYDYSKDSAALGLIHSDTVSPYGPGVDLTTGGLREDHPTTSIEVKWKIHEFPSLGLTCLYYDEIKVTVTLRPKIYVAKDYNHGACRKAIIAHERRHVKVDRAVMNRYAQSIGESVKKTVDSAGAFGPFTASALPAAQENLVSRVQEAIEAVKVDMEAEMADLQSKVDSREEYDRVSRICHGE
;
A
#
# COMPACT_ATOMS: atom_id res chain seq x y z
N MET A 1 -13.88 -31.41 -13.58
CA MET A 1 -13.43 -30.01 -13.67
C MET A 1 -12.48 -29.76 -12.50
N PRO A 2 -11.38 -29.00 -12.67
CA PRO A 2 -10.56 -28.56 -11.54
C PRO A 2 -11.43 -27.79 -10.54
N ALA A 3 -11.10 -27.89 -9.25
CA ALA A 3 -11.73 -27.05 -8.24
C ALA A 3 -11.38 -25.57 -8.52
N ALA A 4 -12.27 -24.66 -8.15
CA ALA A 4 -12.01 -23.23 -8.28
C ALA A 4 -10.80 -22.84 -7.41
N PRO A 5 -9.89 -21.97 -7.90
CA PRO A 5 -8.73 -21.56 -7.15
C PRO A 5 -9.13 -20.78 -5.89
N ARG A 6 -8.35 -20.93 -4.83
CA ARG A 6 -8.49 -20.14 -3.61
C ARG A 6 -7.77 -18.81 -3.76
N VAL A 7 -8.46 -17.71 -3.47
CA VAL A 7 -7.85 -16.37 -3.45
C VAL A 7 -7.88 -15.86 -2.01
N LEU A 8 -6.72 -15.51 -1.49
CA LEU A 8 -6.52 -14.96 -0.15
C LEU A 8 -5.87 -13.59 -0.29
N VAL A 9 -6.46 -12.56 0.31
CA VAL A 9 -5.88 -11.22 0.36
C VAL A 9 -5.70 -10.82 1.81
N ASP A 10 -4.48 -10.48 2.18
CA ASP A 10 -4.10 -10.15 3.55
C ASP A 10 -3.52 -8.72 3.61
N PRO A 11 -4.28 -7.74 4.13
CA PRO A 11 -3.76 -6.41 4.42
C PRO A 11 -2.96 -6.45 5.73
N VAL A 12 -1.65 -6.24 5.64
CA VAL A 12 -0.73 -6.23 6.77
C VAL A 12 -0.24 -4.81 7.03
N THR A 13 -0.28 -4.36 8.28
CA THR A 13 0.35 -3.11 8.68
C THR A 13 1.37 -3.39 9.77
N GLU A 14 2.60 -2.93 9.54
CA GLU A 14 3.63 -2.97 10.55
C GLU A 14 3.37 -1.89 11.62
N GLU A 15 4.08 -2.02 12.74
CA GLU A 15 4.07 -1.00 13.79
C GLU A 15 4.70 0.30 13.28
N ILE A 16 4.22 1.42 13.81
CA ILE A 16 4.73 2.73 13.43
C ILE A 16 6.16 2.90 13.97
N VAL A 17 7.10 3.15 13.08
CA VAL A 17 8.47 3.51 13.44
C VAL A 17 8.57 5.03 13.56
N TYR A 18 8.94 5.51 14.74
CA TYR A 18 9.16 6.94 14.97
C TYR A 18 10.63 7.32 14.83
N ASP A 19 10.91 8.40 14.11
CA ASP A 19 12.26 8.94 13.89
C ASP A 19 12.33 10.41 14.35
N TYR A 20 13.22 10.70 15.28
CA TYR A 20 13.39 12.03 15.88
C TYR A 20 14.75 12.65 15.54
N SER A 21 15.41 12.18 14.48
CA SER A 21 16.80 12.56 14.17
C SER A 21 16.95 13.88 13.38
N LYS A 22 15.89 14.33 12.71
CA LYS A 22 15.89 15.48 11.78
C LYS A 22 15.30 16.73 12.44
N ASP A 23 15.77 17.93 12.10
CA ASP A 23 15.08 19.20 12.42
C ASP A 23 13.98 19.51 11.40
N SER A 24 13.18 20.52 11.71
CA SER A 24 12.07 20.98 10.87
C SER A 24 12.54 21.42 9.49
N ALA A 25 13.72 22.06 9.42
CA ALA A 25 14.35 22.45 8.15
C ALA A 25 14.71 21.22 7.30
N ALA A 26 15.33 20.21 7.88
CA ALA A 26 15.65 18.96 7.17
C ALA A 26 14.41 18.18 6.74
N LEU A 27 13.30 18.24 7.51
CA LEU A 27 12.03 17.63 7.09
C LEU A 27 11.37 18.39 5.94
N GLY A 28 11.43 19.73 5.93
CA GLY A 28 10.90 20.56 4.86
C GLY A 28 11.53 20.28 3.48
N LEU A 29 12.79 19.85 3.44
CA LEU A 29 13.47 19.42 2.21
C LEU A 29 12.97 18.08 1.65
N ILE A 30 12.37 17.23 2.49
CA ILE A 30 11.79 15.94 2.08
C ILE A 30 10.32 16.14 1.66
N HIS A 31 9.65 17.13 2.24
CA HIS A 31 8.23 17.42 2.06
C HIS A 31 7.89 18.27 0.82
N SER A 32 8.81 18.44 -0.16
CA SER A 32 8.60 19.36 -1.28
C SER A 32 7.52 18.94 -2.29
N ASP A 33 6.95 17.75 -2.14
CA ASP A 33 5.99 17.15 -3.07
C ASP A 33 4.53 17.17 -2.57
N THR A 34 4.26 17.70 -1.36
CA THR A 34 2.92 17.82 -0.80
C THR A 34 2.27 19.18 -1.10
N VAL A 35 0.99 19.14 -1.48
CA VAL A 35 0.19 20.33 -1.74
C VAL A 35 -0.21 20.96 -0.41
N SER A 36 0.55 21.97 0.03
CA SER A 36 0.15 22.86 1.13
C SER A 36 -1.22 23.50 0.82
N PRO A 37 -2.20 23.48 1.75
CA PRO A 37 -3.47 24.20 1.58
C PRO A 37 -3.31 25.73 1.66
N TYR A 38 -2.12 26.22 2.02
CA TYR A 38 -1.77 27.63 1.98
C TYR A 38 -0.94 27.96 0.73
N GLY A 39 -1.04 29.20 0.25
CA GLY A 39 -0.32 29.67 -0.94
C GLY A 39 1.21 29.54 -0.83
N PRO A 40 1.93 29.68 -1.95
CA PRO A 40 3.39 29.55 -1.99
C PRO A 40 4.07 30.45 -0.94
N GLY A 41 4.97 29.87 -0.13
CA GLY A 41 5.80 30.62 0.83
C GLY A 41 5.27 30.70 2.27
N VAL A 42 4.18 30.00 2.62
CA VAL A 42 3.78 29.82 4.02
C VAL A 42 4.51 28.59 4.59
N ASP A 43 5.39 28.82 5.57
CA ASP A 43 6.09 27.75 6.29
C ASP A 43 5.08 26.97 7.17
N LEU A 44 4.57 25.88 6.62
CA LEU A 44 3.69 24.94 7.30
C LEU A 44 4.44 23.71 7.76
N THR A 45 5.68 23.86 8.22
CA THR A 45 6.39 22.77 8.88
C THR A 45 5.56 22.31 10.08
N THR A 46 4.72 21.29 9.91
CA THR A 46 4.00 20.58 10.98
C THR A 46 4.96 19.88 11.92
N GLY A 47 6.28 20.08 11.78
CA GLY A 47 7.30 19.39 12.55
C GLY A 47 7.19 17.88 12.43
N GLY A 48 6.45 17.38 11.45
CA GLY A 48 6.10 15.99 11.26
C GLY A 48 6.13 15.66 9.78
N LEU A 49 6.56 14.44 9.46
CA LEU A 49 6.49 13.90 8.11
C LEU A 49 6.20 12.41 8.23
N ARG A 50 5.21 11.94 7.48
CA ARG A 50 4.94 10.52 7.32
C ARG A 50 5.53 10.02 6.00
N GLU A 51 6.18 8.86 6.03
CA GLU A 51 6.68 8.14 4.87
C GLU A 51 6.13 6.70 4.90
N ASP A 52 5.31 6.38 3.91
CA ASP A 52 4.84 5.01 3.64
C ASP A 52 4.19 4.91 2.27
N HIS A 53 4.43 3.75 1.66
CA HIS A 53 3.80 3.33 0.43
C HIS A 53 3.35 1.87 0.58
N PRO A 54 2.09 1.54 0.30
CA PRO A 54 1.64 0.15 0.26
C PRO A 54 2.47 -0.64 -0.74
N THR A 55 3.03 -1.77 -0.30
CA THR A 55 3.75 -2.70 -1.18
C THR A 55 2.95 -3.99 -1.32
N THR A 56 3.02 -4.63 -2.48
CA THR A 56 2.28 -5.86 -2.75
C THR A 56 3.22 -7.02 -2.99
N SER A 57 2.95 -8.16 -2.37
CA SER A 57 3.56 -9.45 -2.71
C SER A 57 2.49 -10.44 -3.17
N ILE A 58 2.87 -11.29 -4.12
CA ILE A 58 2.00 -12.29 -4.73
C ILE A 58 2.70 -13.65 -4.60
N GLU A 59 2.01 -14.62 -4.01
CA GLU A 59 2.42 -16.01 -3.98
C GLU A 59 1.37 -16.83 -4.73
N VAL A 60 1.80 -17.59 -5.74
CA VAL A 60 0.92 -18.46 -6.52
C VAL A 60 1.33 -19.91 -6.35
N LYS A 61 0.39 -20.73 -5.88
CA LYS A 61 0.49 -22.19 -5.90
C LYS A 61 -0.20 -22.74 -7.14
N TRP A 62 0.51 -23.62 -7.81
CA TRP A 62 0.07 -24.24 -9.06
C TRP A 62 -0.38 -25.66 -8.82
N LYS A 63 -1.44 -26.05 -9.50
CA LYS A 63 -1.74 -27.46 -9.73
C LYS A 63 -1.26 -27.81 -11.13
N ILE A 64 -0.39 -28.81 -11.21
CA ILE A 64 0.27 -29.23 -12.45
C ILE A 64 -0.23 -30.63 -12.80
N HIS A 65 -0.61 -30.83 -14.07
CA HIS A 65 -0.98 -32.13 -14.58
C HIS A 65 -0.08 -32.52 -15.74
N GLU A 66 0.78 -33.51 -15.50
CA GLU A 66 1.79 -33.97 -16.46
C GLU A 66 1.27 -35.13 -17.32
N PHE A 67 1.71 -35.15 -18.57
CA PHE A 67 1.49 -36.22 -19.54
C PHE A 67 2.86 -36.77 -19.98
N PRO A 68 3.49 -37.67 -19.20
CA PRO A 68 4.88 -38.09 -19.41
C PRO A 68 5.14 -38.71 -20.78
N SER A 69 4.18 -39.48 -21.32
CA SER A 69 4.28 -40.10 -22.64
C SER A 69 4.35 -39.10 -23.80
N LEU A 70 3.91 -37.86 -23.57
CA LEU A 70 3.91 -36.78 -24.56
C LEU A 70 4.94 -35.68 -24.24
N GLY A 71 5.56 -35.70 -23.06
CA GLY A 71 6.44 -34.63 -22.60
C GLY A 71 5.72 -33.30 -22.40
N LEU A 72 4.42 -33.34 -22.11
CA LEU A 72 3.54 -32.18 -22.00
C LEU A 72 2.99 -32.02 -20.59
N THR A 73 2.62 -30.80 -20.22
CA THR A 73 2.00 -30.50 -18.93
C THR A 73 0.95 -29.41 -19.05
N CYS A 74 -0.06 -29.45 -18.19
CA CYS A 74 -1.08 -28.40 -18.06
C CYS A 74 -0.99 -27.75 -16.69
N LEU A 75 -1.20 -26.43 -16.64
CA LEU A 75 -1.19 -25.61 -15.44
C LEU A 75 -2.60 -25.17 -15.05
N TYR A 76 -2.82 -25.09 -13.75
CA TYR A 76 -4.03 -24.52 -13.14
C TYR A 76 -3.62 -23.70 -11.92
N TYR A 77 -4.32 -22.60 -11.66
CA TYR A 77 -4.23 -21.94 -10.36
C TYR A 77 -4.82 -22.87 -9.28
N ASP A 78 -4.11 -23.02 -8.17
CA ASP A 78 -4.60 -23.74 -6.99
C ASP A 78 -4.92 -22.76 -5.86
N GLU A 79 -3.94 -21.93 -5.49
CA GLU A 79 -4.09 -20.89 -4.48
C GLU A 79 -3.29 -19.65 -4.89
N ILE A 80 -3.86 -18.47 -4.66
CA ILE A 80 -3.22 -17.18 -4.85
C ILE A 80 -3.33 -16.44 -3.53
N LYS A 81 -2.18 -16.09 -2.97
CA LYS A 81 -2.08 -15.25 -1.79
C LYS A 81 -1.50 -13.90 -2.18
N VAL A 82 -2.26 -12.85 -1.93
CA VAL A 82 -1.85 -11.46 -2.11
C VAL A 82 -1.67 -10.85 -0.73
N THR A 83 -0.50 -10.26 -0.47
CA THR A 83 -0.25 -9.51 0.78
C THR A 83 -0.03 -8.05 0.43
N VAL A 84 -0.81 -7.15 1.02
CA VAL A 84 -0.62 -5.70 0.88
C VAL A 84 -0.04 -5.19 2.18
N THR A 85 1.21 -4.70 2.16
CA THR A 85 1.96 -4.32 3.36
C THR A 85 2.14 -2.83 3.45
N LEU A 86 1.73 -2.25 4.58
CA LEU A 86 1.97 -0.86 4.96
C LEU A 86 3.05 -0.77 6.04
N ARG A 87 4.12 0.00 5.80
CA ARG A 87 5.23 0.21 6.73
C ARG A 87 5.33 1.68 7.15
N PRO A 88 4.45 2.15 8.06
CA PRO A 88 4.40 3.56 8.44
C PRO A 88 5.65 4.00 9.20
N LYS A 89 6.36 4.98 8.65
CA LYS A 89 7.43 5.70 9.34
C LYS A 89 7.01 7.15 9.57
N ILE A 90 7.08 7.60 10.82
CA ILE A 90 6.75 8.98 11.20
C ILE A 90 8.02 9.66 11.69
N TYR A 91 8.47 10.65 10.95
CA TYR A 91 9.46 11.60 11.40
C TYR A 91 8.78 12.69 12.23
N VAL A 92 9.40 13.07 13.33
CA VAL A 92 9.01 14.24 14.11
C VAL A 92 10.26 15.06 14.35
N ALA A 93 10.23 16.33 13.98
CA ALA A 93 11.35 17.22 14.08
C ALA A 93 11.83 17.30 15.53
N LYS A 94 13.15 17.15 15.68
CA LYS A 94 13.82 17.14 16.97
C LYS A 94 13.64 18.44 17.72
N ASP A 95 13.32 19.55 17.05
CA ASP A 95 13.08 20.89 17.62
C ASP A 95 11.82 20.94 18.49
N TYR A 96 10.93 19.96 18.35
CA TYR A 96 9.74 19.78 19.18
C TYR A 96 9.98 18.67 20.21
N ASN A 97 11.01 18.85 21.04
CA ASN A 97 11.60 17.78 21.86
C ASN A 97 10.62 17.23 22.90
N HIS A 98 9.76 18.07 23.47
CA HIS A 98 8.80 17.72 24.52
C HIS A 98 7.54 18.60 24.43
N GLY A 99 6.48 18.22 25.14
CA GLY A 99 5.30 19.09 25.31
C GLY A 99 4.04 18.68 24.57
N ALA A 100 3.07 19.58 24.56
CA ALA A 100 1.80 19.49 23.85
C ALA A 100 1.99 19.58 22.34
N CYS A 101 2.97 20.33 21.83
CA CYS A 101 3.23 20.43 20.39
C CYS A 101 3.61 19.07 19.80
N ARG A 102 4.64 18.40 20.34
CA ARG A 102 5.07 17.06 19.88
C ARG A 102 3.92 16.04 19.86
N LYS A 103 3.08 16.06 20.89
CA LYS A 103 1.89 15.19 20.98
C LYS A 103 0.87 15.53 19.90
N ALA A 104 0.65 16.81 19.61
CA ALA A 104 -0.25 17.26 18.55
C ALA A 104 0.24 16.83 17.17
N ILE A 105 1.54 16.95 16.89
CA ILE A 105 2.18 16.50 15.65
C ILE A 105 2.02 14.98 15.50
N ILE A 106 2.43 14.20 16.50
CA ILE A 106 2.27 12.74 16.48
C ILE A 106 0.79 12.35 16.29
N ALA A 107 -0.13 13.06 16.94
CA ALA A 107 -1.56 12.78 16.79
C ALA A 107 -2.05 13.08 15.37
N HIS A 108 -1.56 14.13 14.72
CA HIS A 108 -1.84 14.46 13.33
C HIS A 108 -1.31 13.36 12.40
N GLU A 109 -0.02 13.02 12.48
CA GLU A 109 0.59 12.01 11.62
C GLU A 109 -0.05 10.61 11.80
N ARG A 110 -0.49 10.27 13.02
CA ARG A 110 -1.23 9.02 13.27
C ARG A 110 -2.61 9.00 12.64
N ARG A 111 -3.24 10.16 12.37
CA ARG A 111 -4.52 10.21 11.63
C ARG A 111 -4.32 9.81 10.18
N HIS A 112 -3.23 10.26 9.54
CA HIS A 112 -2.84 9.81 8.20
C HIS A 112 -2.70 8.29 8.13
N VAL A 113 -1.87 7.70 9.00
CA VAL A 113 -1.69 6.23 9.06
C VAL A 113 -3.03 5.49 9.29
N LYS A 114 -3.94 6.08 10.09
CA LYS A 114 -5.27 5.48 10.32
C LYS A 114 -6.13 5.51 9.05
N VAL A 115 -6.06 6.58 8.26
CA VAL A 115 -6.73 6.68 6.96
C VAL A 115 -6.22 5.59 6.02
N ASP A 116 -4.89 5.45 5.89
CA ASP A 116 -4.30 4.47 4.96
C ASP A 116 -4.67 3.05 5.34
N ARG A 117 -4.58 2.70 6.63
CA ARG A 117 -5.03 1.40 7.14
C ARG A 117 -6.51 1.14 6.82
N ALA A 118 -7.36 2.15 6.95
CA ALA A 118 -8.78 2.01 6.66
C ALA A 118 -9.05 1.82 5.16
N VAL A 119 -8.36 2.57 4.29
CA VAL A 119 -8.49 2.42 2.83
C VAL A 119 -7.96 1.07 2.39
N MET A 120 -6.75 0.69 2.82
CA MET A 120 -6.14 -0.61 2.50
C MET A 120 -7.05 -1.78 2.89
N ASN A 121 -7.67 -1.73 4.07
CA ASN A 121 -8.60 -2.78 4.51
C ASN A 121 -9.86 -2.85 3.64
N ARG A 122 -10.39 -1.71 3.17
CA ARG A 122 -11.53 -1.71 2.24
C ARG A 122 -11.15 -2.31 0.89
N TYR A 123 -10.01 -1.90 0.35
CA TYR A 123 -9.55 -2.32 -0.97
C TYR A 123 -9.04 -3.77 -1.01
N ALA A 124 -8.71 -4.38 0.13
CA ALA A 124 -8.36 -5.80 0.19
C ALA A 124 -9.46 -6.69 -0.41
N GLN A 125 -10.74 -6.35 -0.19
CA GLN A 125 -11.86 -7.05 -0.81
C GLN A 125 -11.89 -6.84 -2.33
N SER A 126 -11.79 -5.58 -2.80
CA SER A 126 -11.77 -5.25 -4.23
C SER A 126 -10.64 -5.95 -4.98
N ILE A 127 -9.45 -6.03 -4.37
CA ILE A 127 -8.30 -6.77 -4.89
C ILE A 127 -8.65 -8.25 -5.01
N GLY A 128 -9.24 -8.84 -3.97
CA GLY A 128 -9.65 -10.25 -3.96
C GLY A 128 -10.66 -10.57 -5.07
N GLU A 129 -11.64 -9.70 -5.27
CA GLU A 129 -12.64 -9.83 -6.35
C GLU A 129 -12.01 -9.71 -7.74
N SER A 130 -11.12 -8.74 -7.94
CA SER A 130 -10.39 -8.54 -9.21
C SER A 130 -9.51 -9.75 -9.57
N VAL A 131 -8.73 -10.24 -8.60
CA VAL A 131 -7.89 -11.43 -8.78
C VAL A 131 -8.76 -12.65 -9.03
N LYS A 132 -9.83 -12.85 -8.25
CA LYS A 132 -10.76 -13.97 -8.41
C LYS A 132 -11.38 -14.00 -9.81
N LYS A 133 -11.85 -12.86 -10.31
CA LYS A 133 -12.41 -12.73 -11.66
C LYS A 133 -11.38 -13.13 -12.73
N THR A 134 -10.15 -12.67 -12.57
CA THR A 134 -9.05 -13.00 -13.49
C THR A 134 -8.81 -14.51 -13.54
N VAL A 135 -8.75 -15.17 -12.39
CA VAL A 135 -8.31 -16.58 -12.31
C VAL A 135 -9.45 -17.58 -12.57
N ASP A 136 -10.69 -17.24 -12.21
CA ASP A 136 -11.86 -18.06 -12.50
C ASP A 136 -12.12 -18.14 -14.01
N SER A 137 -11.77 -17.09 -14.76
CA SER A 137 -11.95 -17.03 -16.22
C SER A 137 -10.96 -17.86 -17.02
N ALA A 138 -9.86 -18.31 -16.38
CA ALA A 138 -8.66 -18.69 -17.11
C ALA A 138 -8.54 -20.21 -17.39
N GLY A 139 -9.34 -21.05 -16.69
CA GLY A 139 -9.42 -22.48 -16.97
C GLY A 139 -8.08 -23.22 -16.85
N ALA A 140 -7.87 -24.19 -17.75
CA ALA A 140 -6.59 -24.89 -17.90
C ALA A 140 -5.67 -24.11 -18.84
N PHE A 141 -4.38 -24.01 -18.51
CA PHE A 141 -3.37 -23.46 -19.41
C PHE A 141 -2.46 -24.55 -19.96
N GLY A 142 -2.16 -24.48 -21.26
CA GLY A 142 -1.28 -25.40 -21.96
C GLY A 142 -2.00 -26.14 -23.10
N PRO A 143 -1.46 -27.29 -23.54
CA PRO A 143 -0.29 -27.97 -22.98
C PRO A 143 1.03 -27.21 -23.22
N PHE A 144 1.94 -27.29 -22.25
CA PHE A 144 3.30 -26.75 -22.31
C PHE A 144 4.32 -27.87 -22.28
N THR A 145 5.50 -27.66 -22.86
CA THR A 145 6.67 -28.51 -22.61
C THR A 145 7.27 -28.16 -21.23
N ALA A 146 8.07 -29.07 -20.67
CA ALA A 146 8.79 -28.81 -19.41
C ALA A 146 9.67 -27.54 -19.50
N SER A 147 10.27 -27.26 -20.66
CA SER A 147 11.09 -26.07 -20.89
C SER A 147 10.30 -24.76 -20.97
N ALA A 148 9.04 -24.81 -21.42
CA ALA A 148 8.17 -23.64 -21.52
C ALA A 148 7.44 -23.32 -20.19
N LEU A 149 7.45 -24.25 -19.24
CA LEU A 149 6.68 -24.16 -18.01
C LEU A 149 7.02 -22.92 -17.15
N PRO A 150 8.30 -22.57 -16.91
CA PRO A 150 8.63 -21.42 -16.08
C PRO A 150 8.15 -20.09 -16.70
N ALA A 151 8.33 -19.92 -18.02
CA ALA A 151 7.88 -18.74 -18.74
C ALA A 151 6.34 -18.62 -18.76
N ALA A 152 5.63 -19.76 -18.85
CA ALA A 152 4.19 -19.78 -18.74
C ALA A 152 3.73 -19.35 -17.33
N GLN A 153 4.36 -19.85 -16.27
CA GLN A 153 4.05 -19.44 -14.89
C GLN A 153 4.27 -17.94 -14.69
N GLU A 154 5.39 -17.39 -15.16
CA GLU A 154 5.70 -15.97 -15.08
C GLU A 154 4.64 -15.11 -15.79
N ASN A 155 4.25 -15.46 -17.02
CA ASN A 155 3.19 -14.76 -17.74
C ASN A 155 1.86 -14.77 -16.96
N LEU A 156 1.53 -15.90 -16.34
CA LEU A 156 0.30 -16.04 -15.58
C LEU A 156 0.34 -15.29 -14.24
N VAL A 157 1.52 -15.15 -13.61
CA VAL A 157 1.68 -14.27 -12.45
C VAL A 157 1.51 -12.80 -12.87
N SER A 158 2.05 -12.37 -14.02
CA SER A 158 1.90 -11.00 -14.53
C SER A 158 0.42 -10.61 -14.68
N ARG A 159 -0.43 -11.52 -15.17
CA ARG A 159 -1.88 -11.26 -15.28
C ARG A 159 -2.54 -10.99 -13.93
N VAL A 160 -2.13 -11.72 -12.90
CA VAL A 160 -2.61 -11.48 -11.52
C VAL A 160 -2.10 -10.12 -11.02
N GLN A 161 -0.84 -9.79 -11.30
CA GLN A 161 -0.25 -8.50 -10.94
C GLN A 161 -0.98 -7.33 -11.61
N GLU A 162 -1.28 -7.42 -12.91
CA GLU A 162 -2.05 -6.41 -13.65
C GLU A 162 -3.46 -6.23 -13.06
N ALA A 163 -4.12 -7.31 -12.68
CA ALA A 163 -5.44 -7.26 -12.04
C ALA A 163 -5.41 -6.56 -10.67
N ILE A 164 -4.32 -6.72 -9.92
CA ILE A 164 -4.11 -6.02 -8.65
C ILE A 164 -3.81 -4.54 -8.91
N GLU A 165 -2.92 -4.23 -9.85
CA GLU A 165 -2.50 -2.87 -10.15
C GLU A 165 -3.66 -1.97 -10.59
N ALA A 166 -4.59 -2.52 -11.38
CA ALA A 166 -5.81 -1.82 -11.77
C ALA A 166 -6.63 -1.33 -10.56
N VAL A 167 -6.66 -2.10 -9.47
CA VAL A 167 -7.37 -1.74 -8.24
C VAL A 167 -6.53 -0.82 -7.35
N LYS A 168 -5.20 -0.95 -7.38
CA LYS A 168 -4.29 -0.11 -6.61
C LYS A 168 -4.35 1.36 -7.03
N VAL A 169 -4.53 1.65 -8.32
CA VAL A 169 -4.66 3.03 -8.80
C VAL A 169 -5.82 3.76 -8.10
N ASP A 170 -6.97 3.11 -8.00
CA ASP A 170 -8.13 3.68 -7.31
C ASP A 170 -7.89 3.80 -5.80
N MET A 171 -7.22 2.80 -5.20
CA MET A 171 -6.85 2.80 -3.78
C MET A 171 -5.95 4.00 -3.45
N GLU A 172 -4.91 4.22 -4.24
CA GLU A 172 -3.93 5.29 -4.06
C GLU A 172 -4.59 6.67 -4.27
N ALA A 173 -5.50 6.78 -5.24
CA ALA A 173 -6.29 8.00 -5.45
C ALA A 173 -7.21 8.32 -4.25
N GLU A 174 -7.91 7.32 -3.70
CA GLU A 174 -8.76 7.51 -2.52
C GLU A 174 -7.93 7.83 -1.27
N MET A 175 -6.77 7.18 -1.09
CA MET A 175 -5.82 7.52 -0.02
C MET A 175 -5.41 8.99 -0.11
N ALA A 176 -5.01 9.46 -1.29
CA ALA A 176 -4.61 10.86 -1.49
C ALA A 176 -5.75 11.84 -1.19
N ASP A 177 -6.98 11.57 -1.66
CA ASP A 177 -8.15 12.40 -1.37
C ASP A 177 -8.43 12.47 0.14
N LEU A 178 -8.40 11.34 0.85
CA LEU A 178 -8.67 11.31 2.28
C LEU A 178 -7.53 11.91 3.12
N GLN A 179 -6.28 11.76 2.70
CA GLN A 179 -5.14 12.43 3.32
C GLN A 179 -5.28 13.96 3.23
N SER A 180 -5.69 14.50 2.07
CA SER A 180 -5.92 15.94 1.90
C SER A 180 -6.99 16.51 2.85
N LYS A 181 -7.94 15.68 3.29
CA LYS A 181 -8.97 16.06 4.28
C LYS A 181 -8.43 16.07 5.70
N VAL A 182 -7.41 15.26 6.01
CA VAL A 182 -6.69 15.35 7.30
C VAL A 182 -5.86 16.64 7.33
N ASP A 183 -5.24 16.99 6.20
CA ASP A 183 -4.47 18.22 5.97
C ASP A 183 -5.36 19.45 5.71
N SER A 184 -6.46 19.56 6.46
CA SER A 184 -7.36 20.72 6.42
C SER A 184 -6.73 21.96 7.05
N ARG A 185 -7.11 23.13 6.57
CA ARG A 185 -6.65 24.42 7.12
C ARG A 185 -6.89 24.51 8.63
N GLU A 186 -8.07 24.06 9.08
CA GLU A 186 -8.48 24.06 10.47
C GLU A 186 -7.56 23.18 11.33
N GLU A 187 -7.08 22.05 10.80
CA GLU A 187 -6.14 21.18 11.49
C GLU A 187 -4.76 21.83 11.59
N TYR A 188 -4.26 22.47 10.52
CA TYR A 188 -3.02 23.25 10.57
C TYR A 188 -3.11 24.38 11.61
N ASP A 189 -4.19 25.16 11.60
CA ASP A 189 -4.42 26.25 12.57
C ASP A 189 -4.51 25.71 14.01
N ARG A 190 -5.05 24.51 14.20
CA ARG A 190 -5.10 23.84 15.52
C ARG A 190 -3.71 23.44 15.98
N VAL A 191 -2.93 22.76 15.15
CA VAL A 191 -1.58 22.29 15.49
C VAL A 191 -0.64 23.48 15.71
N SER A 192 -0.66 24.47 14.80
CA SER A 192 0.11 25.70 14.88
C SER A 192 -0.16 26.46 16.18
N ARG A 193 -1.44 26.64 16.58
CA ARG A 193 -1.76 27.30 17.88
C ARG A 193 -1.22 26.56 19.10
N ILE A 194 -1.20 25.22 19.07
CA ILE A 194 -0.64 24.44 20.17
C ILE A 194 0.88 24.63 20.23
N CYS A 195 1.54 24.69 19.08
CA CYS A 195 2.99 24.81 18.97
C CYS A 195 3.51 26.23 19.21
N HIS A 196 2.76 27.28 18.86
CA HIS A 196 3.10 28.68 19.20
C HIS A 196 2.70 29.07 20.62
N GLY A 197 1.97 28.21 21.33
CA GLY A 197 1.62 28.38 22.74
C GLY A 197 2.66 27.80 23.71
N GLU A 198 3.74 27.22 23.19
CA GLU A 198 4.92 26.74 23.92
C GLU A 198 6.11 27.69 23.71
#